data_AF-A0ABD0RQQ9-F1
#
_entry.id   AF-A0ABD0RQQ9-F1
#
_cell.length_a   1.000
_cell.length_b   1.000
_cell.length_c   1.000
_cell.angle_alpha   90.00
_cell.angle_beta   90.00
_cell.angle_gamma   90.00
#
_symmetry.space_group_name_H-M   'P 1'
#
loop_
_entity.id
_entity.type
_entity.pdbx_description
1 polymer ?
#
loop_
_entity_poly.entity_id
_entity_poly.type
_entity_poly.pdbx_seq_one_letter_code
_entity_poly.pdbx_strand_id
1 'polypeptide(L)' 'DPDNVVLCILATDDDDVKDVALQIHFTLIQAFCCENDINILRVNNTRRLAHILGGAGVHGSEQMDLHCILVT' A
#
# COMPACT_ATOMS: atom_id res chain seq x y z
N ASP A 1 -13.51 -5.68 -6.69
CA ASP A 1 -14.80 -5.85 -6.01
C ASP A 1 -14.53 -5.67 -4.52
N PRO A 2 -15.00 -4.58 -3.89
CA PRO A 2 -14.74 -4.33 -2.47
C PRO A 2 -15.23 -5.46 -1.57
N ASP A 3 -16.29 -6.17 -1.98
CA ASP A 3 -16.87 -7.27 -1.19
C ASP A 3 -15.91 -8.46 -1.03
N ASN A 4 -14.92 -8.56 -1.91
CA ASN A 4 -13.92 -9.61 -1.86
C ASN A 4 -12.63 -9.17 -1.17
N VAL A 5 -12.47 -7.90 -0.75
CA VAL A 5 -11.22 -7.42 -0.14
C VAL A 5 -11.32 -7.55 1.37
N VAL A 6 -10.37 -8.25 1.98
CA VAL A 6 -10.34 -8.47 3.45
C VAL A 6 -9.33 -7.56 4.17
N LEU A 7 -8.31 -7.09 3.45
CA LEU A 7 -7.23 -6.28 4.01
C LEU A 7 -6.64 -5.33 2.95
N CYS A 8 -6.50 -4.07 3.32
CA CYS A 8 -5.73 -3.06 2.60
C CYS A 8 -4.42 -2.77 3.35
N ILE A 9 -3.28 -2.84 2.66
CA ILE A 9 -1.97 -2.50 3.20
C ILE A 9 -1.51 -1.20 2.54
N LEU A 10 -1.31 -0.15 3.31
CA LEU A 10 -0.77 1.13 2.85
C LEU A 10 0.68 1.26 3.29
N ALA A 11 1.60 1.44 2.35
CA ALA A 11 3.03 1.52 2.62
C ALA A 11 3.60 2.88 2.23
N THR A 12 4.33 3.51 3.15
CA THR A 12 4.91 4.84 2.96
C THR A 12 6.22 4.93 3.71
N ASP A 13 7.29 5.34 3.05
CA ASP A 13 8.55 5.69 3.71
C ASP A 13 8.61 7.22 3.99
N ASP A 14 9.65 7.67 4.69
CA ASP A 14 9.78 9.09 5.10
C ASP A 14 9.86 10.07 3.91
N ASP A 15 10.36 9.62 2.76
CA ASP A 15 10.41 10.44 1.55
C ASP A 15 9.03 10.63 0.91
N ASP A 16 8.15 9.63 1.02
CA ASP A 16 6.78 9.62 0.49
C ASP A 16 5.84 10.54 1.27
N VAL A 17 6.19 10.88 2.52
CA VAL A 17 5.42 11.81 3.36
C VAL A 17 5.38 13.21 2.74
N LYS A 18 6.38 13.56 1.92
CA LYS A 18 6.46 14.85 1.23
C LYS A 18 5.62 14.89 -0.04
N ASP A 19 5.19 13.74 -0.56
CA ASP A 19 4.34 13.66 -1.73
C ASP A 19 2.87 13.90 -1.35
N VAL A 20 2.42 15.13 -1.56
CA VAL A 20 1.05 15.56 -1.26
C VAL A 20 0.02 14.75 -2.06
N ALA A 21 0.31 14.40 -3.31
CA ALA A 21 -0.63 13.66 -4.15
C ALA A 21 -0.81 12.22 -3.63
N LEU A 22 0.27 11.61 -3.15
CA LEU A 22 0.25 10.30 -2.51
C LEU A 22 -0.50 10.34 -1.17
N GLN A 23 -0.29 11.36 -0.35
CA GLN A 23 -1.03 11.51 0.91
C GLN A 23 -2.54 11.72 0.69
N ILE A 24 -2.92 12.45 -0.37
CA ILE A 24 -4.33 12.57 -0.77
C ILE A 24 -4.88 11.20 -1.18
N HIS A 25 -4.14 10.42 -1.99
CA HIS A 25 -4.56 9.07 -2.38
C HIS A 25 -4.76 8.17 -1.16
N PHE A 26 -3.83 8.17 -0.20
CA PHE A 26 -4.01 7.41 1.04
C PHE A 26 -5.24 7.85 1.81
N THR A 27 -5.51 9.14 1.90
CA THR A 27 -6.71 9.65 2.57
C THR A 27 -7.99 9.14 1.89
N LEU A 28 -8.04 9.17 0.55
CA LEU A 28 -9.19 8.68 -0.23
C LEU A 28 -9.37 7.17 -0.07
N ILE A 29 -8.28 6.40 -0.13
CA ILE A 29 -8.33 4.94 0.04
C ILE A 29 -8.74 4.57 1.45
N GLN A 30 -8.26 5.31 2.47
CA GLN A 30 -8.67 5.11 3.85
C GLN A 30 -10.17 5.36 4.02
N ALA A 31 -10.71 6.44 3.46
CA ALA A 31 -12.15 6.71 3.48
C ALA A 31 -12.93 5.56 2.83
N PHE A 32 -12.51 5.13 1.63
CA PHE A 32 -13.15 4.00 0.92
C PHE A 32 -13.13 2.70 1.72
N CYS A 33 -11.97 2.32 2.28
CA CYS A 33 -11.86 1.08 3.05
C CYS A 33 -12.69 1.14 4.33
N CYS A 34 -12.74 2.29 5.01
CA CYS A 34 -13.61 2.49 6.17
C CYS A 34 -15.09 2.37 5.82
N GLU A 35 -15.52 2.89 4.66
CA GLU A 35 -16.91 2.80 4.20
C GLU A 35 -17.34 1.37 3.82
N ASN A 36 -16.38 0.51 3.47
CA ASN A 36 -16.63 -0.88 3.07
C ASN A 36 -16.20 -1.90 4.14
N ASP A 37 -15.96 -1.47 5.38
CA ASP A 37 -15.51 -2.33 6.51
C ASP A 37 -14.23 -3.15 6.22
N ILE A 38 -13.34 -2.63 5.36
CA ILE A 38 -12.06 -3.26 5.02
C ILE A 38 -11.02 -2.88 6.05
N ASN A 39 -10.33 -3.87 6.62
CA ASN A 39 -9.23 -3.64 7.56
C ASN A 39 -8.06 -2.93 6.86
N ILE A 40 -7.44 -1.97 7.53
CA ILE A 40 -6.29 -1.22 7.00
C ILE A 40 -5.06 -1.44 7.88
N LEU A 41 -3.94 -1.83 7.27
CA LEU A 41 -2.63 -1.89 7.90
C LEU A 41 -1.70 -0.85 7.28
N ARG A 42 -1.16 0.06 8.09
CA ARG A 42 -0.13 1.00 7.64
C ARG A 42 1.26 0.48 7.97
N VAL A 43 2.17 0.49 7.01
CA VAL A 43 3.57 0.08 7.18
C VAL A 43 4.51 1.19 6.72
N ASN A 44 5.63 1.35 7.43
CA ASN A 44 6.59 2.43 7.22
C ASN A 44 7.93 1.96 6.66
N ASN A 45 7.94 0.78 6.04
CA ASN A 45 9.14 0.18 5.47
C ASN A 45 8.78 -0.56 4.19
N THR A 46 8.66 0.19 3.09
CA THR A 46 8.28 -0.33 1.78
C THR A 46 9.27 -1.39 1.30
N ARG A 47 10.57 -1.23 1.60
CA ARG A 47 11.63 -2.19 1.26
C ARG A 47 11.45 -3.54 1.92
N ARG A 48 11.13 -3.56 3.22
CA ARG A 48 10.86 -4.81 3.95
C ARG A 48 9.58 -5.46 3.45
N LEU A 49 8.56 -4.67 3.11
CA LEU A 49 7.33 -5.16 2.50
C LEU A 49 7.61 -5.83 1.14
N ALA A 50 8.38 -5.18 0.26
CA ALA A 50 8.79 -5.73 -1.03
C ALA A 50 9.51 -7.08 -0.88
N HIS A 51 10.40 -7.19 0.11
CA HIS A 51 11.10 -8.44 0.41
C HIS A 51 10.13 -9.54 0.88
N ILE A 52 9.16 -9.22 1.74
CA ILE A 52 8.15 -10.19 2.22
C ILE A 52 7.26 -10.67 1.08
N LEU A 53 6.90 -9.79 0.15
CA LEU A 53 6.05 -10.11 -1.01
C LEU A 53 6.78 -10.92 -2.10
N GLY A 54 8.04 -11.33 -1.86
CA GLY A 54 8.81 -12.15 -2.80
C GLY A 54 9.58 -11.35 -3.87
N GLY A 55 9.72 -10.03 -3.69
CA GLY A 55 10.49 -9.14 -4.57
C GLY A 55 11.99 -9.42 -4.67
N ALA A 56 12.51 -10.44 -3.99
CA ALA A 56 13.91 -10.88 -4.08
C ALA A 56 14.27 -11.51 -5.45
N GLY A 57 13.31 -11.71 -6.36
CA GLY A 57 13.52 -12.39 -7.65
C GLY A 57 13.24 -11.56 -8.92
N VAL A 58 12.71 -10.34 -8.82
CA VAL A 58 12.45 -9.52 -10.01
C VAL A 58 13.65 -8.61 -10.26
N HIS A 59 14.67 -9.18 -10.89
CA HIS A 59 15.74 -8.40 -11.51
C HIS A 59 15.16 -7.55 -12.64
N GLY A 60 14.90 -6.28 -12.38
CA GLY A 60 14.50 -5.36 -13.43
C GLY A 60 13.99 -4.05 -12.88
N SER A 61 14.93 -3.13 -12.61
CA SER A 61 14.91 -1.66 -12.83
C SER A 61 13.66 -0.79 -12.64
N GLU A 62 12.49 -1.31 -12.28
CA GLU A 62 11.29 -0.54 -11.97
C GLU A 62 11.03 -0.70 -10.47
N GLN A 63 11.22 0.39 -9.76
CA GLN A 63 10.88 0.54 -8.35
C GLN A 63 9.40 0.13 -8.23
N MET A 64 9.11 -1.06 -7.70
CA MET A 64 7.72 -1.50 -7.56
C MET A 64 7.00 -0.46 -6.68
N ASP A 65 6.00 0.22 -7.25
CA ASP A 65 5.13 1.16 -6.54
C ASP A 65 4.20 0.38 -5.59
N LEU A 66 4.76 -0.04 -4.46
CA LEU A 66 4.09 -0.86 -3.44
C LEU A 66 3.42 0.00 -2.37
N HIS A 67 2.81 1.12 -2.76
CA HIS A 67 2.16 2.04 -1.83
C HIS A 67 0.79 1.55 -1.34
N CYS A 68 0.12 0.69 -2.11
CA CYS A 68 -1.16 0.09 -1.74
C CYS A 68 -1.25 -1.36 -2.23
N ILE A 69 -1.54 -2.30 -1.34
CA ILE A 69 -1.82 -3.70 -1.67
C ILE A 69 -3.21 -4.07 -1.13
N LEU A 70 -4.02 -4.71 -1.95
CA LEU A 70 -5.32 -5.25 -1.57
C LEU A 70 -5.22 -6.78 -1.52
N VAL A 71 -5.61 -7.36 -0.38
CA VAL A 71 -5.73 -8.81 -0.20
C VAL A 71 -7.20 -9.17 -0.37
N THR A 72 -7.48 -10.09 -1.29
CA THR A 72 -8.80 -10.63 -1.56
C THR A 72 -8.90 -12.10 -1.16
#